data_AF-A0A2D0J4L6-F1
#
_entry.id   AF-A0A2D0J4L6-F1
#
_cell.length_a   1.000
_cell.length_b   1.000
_cell.length_c   1.000
_cell.angle_alpha   90.00
_cell.angle_beta   90.00
_cell.angle_gamma   90.00
#
_symmetry.space_group_name_H-M   'P 1'
#
loop_
_entity.id
_entity.type
_entity.pdbx_description
1 polymer ?
#
loop_
_entity_poly.entity_id
_entity_poly.type
_entity_poly.pdbx_seq_one_letter_code
_entity_poly.pdbx_strand_id
1 'polypeptide(L)' 'MIQLYMFYLGGNAGKSNIEVHDVQFVAVNKIEEAYPVLRDCSSD' A
#
# COMPACT_ATOMS: atom_id res chain seq x y z
N MET A 1 15.95 9.07 9.07
CA MET A 1 14.95 9.84 9.84
C MET A 1 13.61 9.28 9.44
N ILE A 2 12.82 8.83 10.40
CA ILE A 2 11.50 8.24 10.14
C ILE A 2 10.55 9.35 9.71
N GLN A 3 9.81 9.11 8.63
CA GLN A 3 8.78 9.99 8.09
C GLN A 3 7.52 9.17 7.83
N LEU A 4 6.36 9.77 8.08
CA LEU A 4 5.07 9.18 7.76
C LEU A 4 4.74 9.48 6.30
N TYR A 5 4.55 8.43 5.51
CA TYR A 5 4.17 8.53 4.10
C TYR A 5 2.74 8.04 3.90
N MET A 6 2.06 8.65 2.94
CA MET A 6 0.76 8.23 2.45
C MET A 6 0.95 7.62 1.06
N PHE A 7 0.46 6.39 0.87
CA PHE A 7 0.55 5.63 -0.36
C PHE A 7 -0.85 5.45 -0.93
N TYR A 8 -1.03 5.77 -2.21
CA TYR A 8 -2.22 5.47 -2.98
C TYR A 8 -1.92 4.24 -3.84
N LEU A 9 -2.59 3.13 -3.55
CA LEU A 9 -2.35 1.84 -4.20
C LEU A 9 -3.57 1.44 -5.02
N GLY A 10 -3.33 0.92 -6.22
CA GLY A 10 -4.32 0.28 -7.07
C GLY A 10 -4.09 -1.22 -7.12
N GLY A 11 -5.17 -2.00 -7.16
CA GLY A 11 -5.10 -3.45 -7.21
C GLY A 11 -6.41 -4.08 -7.68
N ASN A 12 -6.36 -5.40 -7.87
CA ASN A 12 -7.55 -6.19 -8.15
C ASN A 12 -7.96 -6.93 -6.87
N ALA A 13 -9.14 -6.61 -6.34
CA ALA A 13 -9.75 -7.34 -5.23
C ALA A 13 -10.62 -8.48 -5.78
N GLY A 14 -10.01 -9.64 -6.03
CA GLY A 14 -10.69 -10.90 -6.36
C GLY A 14 -11.68 -10.83 -7.53
N LYS A 15 -12.97 -10.64 -7.21
CA LYS A 15 -14.08 -10.62 -8.18
C LYS A 15 -14.47 -9.22 -8.67
N SER A 16 -13.67 -8.22 -8.35
CA SER A 16 -13.97 -6.85 -8.75
C SER A 16 -13.93 -6.73 -10.29
N ASN A 17 -14.99 -6.15 -10.86
CA ASN A 17 -15.07 -5.87 -12.30
C ASN A 17 -14.24 -4.64 -12.70
N ILE A 18 -13.77 -3.87 -11.71
CA ILE A 18 -13.00 -2.65 -11.87
C ILE A 18 -11.78 -2.67 -10.94
N GLU A 19 -10.76 -1.92 -11.31
CA GLU A 19 -9.62 -1.64 -10.43
C GLU A 19 -10.11 -0.91 -9.18
N VAL A 20 -9.64 -1.36 -8.03
CA VAL A 20 -9.94 -0.75 -6.73
C VAL A 20 -8.70 -0.07 -6.21
N HIS A 21 -8.91 1.03 -5.49
CA HIS A 21 -7.84 1.83 -4.93
C HIS A 21 -8.00 1.99 -3.41
N ASP A 22 -6.88 1.95 -2.71
CA ASP A 22 -6.79 2.12 -1.25
C ASP A 22 -5.70 3.14 -0.88
N VAL A 23 -5.83 3.74 0.30
CA VAL A 23 -4.85 4.67 0.87
C VAL A 23 -4.26 4.07 2.13
N GLN A 24 -2.94 3.87 2.13
CA GLN A 24 -2.21 3.29 3.25
C GLN A 24 -1.17 4.26 3.79
N PHE A 25 -0.95 4.22 5.11
CA PHE A 25 0.02 5.06 5.80
C PHE A 25 1.13 4.21 6.40
N VAL A 26 2.39 4.54 6.11
CA VAL A 26 3.55 3.80 6.64
C VAL A 26 4.63 4.77 7.10
N ALA A 27 5.14 4.57 8.32
CA ALA A 27 6.24 5.34 8.88
C ALA A 27 7.57 4.59 8.65
N VAL A 28 8.45 5.13 7.79
CA VAL A 28 9.71 4.48 7.39
C VAL A 28 10.84 5.50 7.24
N ASN A 29 12.09 5.04 7.22
CA ASN A 29 13.24 5.92 6.94
C ASN A 29 13.44 6.16 5.45
N LYS A 30 13.09 5.17 4.62
CA LYS A 30 13.13 5.21 3.15
C LYS A 30 11.89 4.54 2.58
N ILE A 31 11.43 4.99 1.42
CA ILE A 31 10.17 4.52 0.83
C ILE A 31 10.19 3.02 0.54
N GLU A 32 11.33 2.46 0.13
CA GLU A 32 11.48 1.04 -0.22
C GLU A 32 11.26 0.10 0.97
N GLU A 33 11.46 0.60 2.20
CA GLU A 33 11.21 -0.14 3.43
C GLU A 33 9.70 -0.42 3.63
N ALA A 34 8.82 0.34 2.96
CA ALA A 34 7.37 0.14 3.04
C ALA A 34 6.86 -1.01 2.14
N TYR A 35 7.62 -1.43 1.13
CA TYR A 35 7.14 -2.39 0.12
C TYR A 35 6.63 -3.72 0.68
N PRO A 36 7.28 -4.36 1.68
CA PRO A 36 6.77 -5.59 2.27
C PRO A 36 5.38 -5.38 2.92
N VAL A 37 5.24 -4.31 3.71
CA VAL A 37 3.99 -3.97 4.41
C VAL A 37 2.87 -3.66 3.43
N LEU A 38 3.15 -2.87 2.38
CA LEU A 38 2.17 -2.50 1.37
C LEU A 38 1.66 -3.71 0.57
N ARG A 39 2.49 -4.75 0.37
CA ARG A 39 2.10 -5.97 -0.35
C ARG A 39 1.29 -6.93 0.51
N ASP A 40 1.65 -7.07 1.78
CA ASP A 40 0.92 -7.93 2.72
C ASP A 40 -0.50 -7.40 2.99
N CYS A 41 -0.65 -6.07 3.12
CA CYS A 41 -1.96 -5.44 3.31
C CYS A 41 -2.85 -5.46 2.05
N SER A 42 -2.29 -5.59 0.85
CA SER A 42 -3.05 -5.57 -0.42
C SER A 42 -3.48 -6.96 -0.92
N SER A 43 -3.27 -8.02 -0.13
CA SER A 43 -3.50 -9.41 -0.54
C SER A 43 -4.89 -9.97 -0.19
N ASP A 44 -5.77 -9.15 0.38
CA ASP A 44 -7.15 -9.51 0.75
C ASP A 44 -8.16 -9.30 -0.39
#